data_AF-Q7U629-F1
#
_entry.id   AF-Q7U629-F1
#
_cell.length_a   1.000
_cell.length_b   1.000
_cell.length_c   1.000
_cell.angle_alpha   90.00
_cell.angle_beta   90.00
_cell.angle_gamma   90.00
#
_symmetry.space_group_name_H-M   'P 1'
#
loop_
_entity.id
_entity.type
_entity.pdbx_description
1 polymer ?
#
loop_
_entity_poly.entity_id
_entity_poly.type
_entity_poly.pdbx_seq_one_letter_code
_entity_poly.pdbx_strand_id
1 'polypeptide(L)'
;MAAWTPDLEAELSQLLKDWLKQQGRTQADLRRSLKAVSTRMPALLEVLEREHRLNGLSGLLARLCRVETEWHGGADHTSEAAEQSDPFGQLDLLLQEIRQDCPS
;
A
#
# COMPACT_ATOMS: atom_id res chain seq x y z
N MET A 1 -20.19 -14.27 15.99
CA MET A 1 -19.40 -13.24 15.29
C MET A 1 -18.48 -12.61 16.32
N ALA A 2 -17.18 -12.48 16.04
CA ALA A 2 -16.27 -11.77 16.95
C ALA A 2 -16.79 -10.35 17.17
N ALA A 3 -16.77 -9.86 18.40
CA ALA A 3 -17.15 -8.48 18.70
C ALA A 3 -15.97 -7.55 18.41
N TRP A 4 -16.24 -6.31 18.03
CA TRP A 4 -15.22 -5.28 17.99
C TRP A 4 -14.95 -4.81 19.42
N THR A 5 -13.78 -5.13 19.96
CA THR A 5 -13.40 -4.86 21.36
C THR A 5 -12.19 -3.92 21.41
N PRO A 6 -11.97 -3.22 22.54
CA PRO A 6 -10.78 -2.38 22.71
C PRO A 6 -9.47 -3.19 22.60
N ASP A 7 -9.47 -4.45 23.03
CA ASP A 7 -8.31 -5.33 22.88
C ASP A 7 -8.01 -5.61 21.40
N LEU A 8 -9.05 -5.91 20.61
CA LEU A 8 -8.93 -6.09 19.16
C LEU A 8 -8.43 -4.81 18.48
N GLU A 9 -8.94 -3.63 18.87
CA GLU A 9 -8.46 -2.35 18.33
C GLU A 9 -6.97 -2.13 18.62
N ALA A 10 -6.52 -2.45 19.83
CA ALA A 10 -5.13 -2.29 20.24
C ALA A 10 -4.21 -3.25 19.46
N GLU A 11 -4.61 -4.52 19.35
CA GLU A 11 -3.88 -5.53 18.57
C GLU A 11 -3.82 -5.16 17.08
N LEU A 12 -4.96 -4.75 16.50
CA LEU A 12 -5.02 -4.30 15.11
C LEU A 12 -4.19 -3.05 14.87
N SER A 13 -4.20 -2.09 15.81
CA SER A 13 -3.35 -0.90 15.74
C SER A 13 -1.87 -1.26 15.68
N GLN A 14 -1.45 -2.25 16.47
CA GLN A 14 -0.07 -2.72 16.49
C GLN A 14 0.27 -3.46 15.19
N LEU A 15 -0.60 -4.38 14.76
CA LEU A 15 -0.49 -5.10 13.50
C LEU A 15 -0.31 -4.15 12.31
N LEU A 16 -1.15 -3.12 12.21
CA LEU A 16 -1.07 -2.14 11.11
C LEU A 16 0.23 -1.36 11.13
N LYS A 17 0.77 -0.99 12.31
CA LYS A 17 2.06 -0.31 12.40
C LYS A 17 3.20 -1.20 11.90
N ASP A 18 3.21 -2.46 12.34
CA ASP A 18 4.26 -3.41 11.97
C ASP A 18 4.17 -3.79 10.49
N TRP A 19 2.96 -4.00 9.98
CA TRP A 19 2.71 -4.26 8.56
C TRP A 19 3.16 -3.07 7.69
N LEU A 20 2.80 -1.84 8.05
CA LEU A 20 3.27 -0.65 7.33
C LEU A 20 4.80 -0.53 7.32
N LYS A 21 5.44 -0.80 8.47
CA LYS A 21 6.89 -0.79 8.58
C LYS A 21 7.54 -1.84 7.69
N GLN A 22 7.01 -3.08 7.65
CA GLN A 22 7.51 -4.16 6.80
C GLN A 22 7.39 -3.83 5.32
N GLN A 23 6.32 -3.13 4.93
CA GLN A 23 6.07 -2.73 3.55
C GLN A 23 6.78 -1.42 3.14
N GLY A 24 7.50 -0.76 4.05
CA GLY A 24 8.09 0.56 3.80
C GLY A 24 7.06 1.67 3.52
N ARG A 25 5.83 1.51 4.02
CA ARG A 25 4.68 2.41 3.79
C ARG A 25 4.39 3.26 5.03
N THR A 26 3.64 4.33 4.84
CA THR A 26 3.22 5.25 5.91
C THR A 26 1.72 5.17 6.20
N GLN A 27 1.28 5.74 7.33
CA GLN A 27 -0.15 5.90 7.62
C GLN A 27 -0.88 6.77 6.57
N ALA A 28 -0.16 7.64 5.87
CA ALA A 28 -0.74 8.41 4.76
C ALA A 28 -1.08 7.52 3.56
N ASP A 29 -0.27 6.50 3.29
CA ASP A 29 -0.53 5.51 2.23
C ASP A 29 -1.73 4.62 2.59
N LEU A 30 -1.79 4.18 3.85
CA LEU A 30 -2.94 3.44 4.35
C LEU A 30 -4.22 4.27 4.30
N ARG A 31 -4.15 5.56 4.70
CA ARG A 31 -5.28 6.48 4.59
C ARG A 31 -5.81 6.56 3.15
N ARG A 32 -4.93 6.71 2.16
CA ARG A 32 -5.31 6.79 0.74
C ARG A 32 -6.05 5.53 0.29
N SER A 33 -5.52 4.37 0.64
CA SER A 33 -6.07 3.05 0.24
C SER A 33 -7.39 2.73 0.96
N LEU A 34 -7.49 3.10 2.24
CA LEU A 34 -8.74 2.99 3.01
C LEU A 34 -9.75 4.08 2.64
N LYS A 35 -9.34 5.14 1.93
CA LYS A 35 -10.12 6.36 1.71
C LYS A 35 -10.59 6.99 3.03
N ALA A 36 -9.74 6.91 4.06
CA ALA A 36 -10.03 7.45 5.38
C ALA A 36 -9.90 8.98 5.41
N VAL A 37 -10.64 9.61 6.32
CA VAL A 37 -10.69 11.07 6.48
C VAL A 37 -9.42 11.67 7.09
N SER A 38 -8.61 10.87 7.79
CA SER A 38 -7.39 11.32 8.47
C SER A 38 -6.33 10.21 8.51
N THR A 39 -5.06 10.60 8.64
CA THR A 39 -3.94 9.67 8.85
C THR A 39 -3.85 9.15 10.29
N ARG A 40 -4.61 9.72 11.23
CA ARG A 40 -4.61 9.29 12.62
C ARG A 40 -5.19 7.88 12.75
N MET A 41 -4.58 7.05 13.59
CA MET A 41 -4.96 5.65 13.76
C MET A 41 -6.47 5.45 14.04
N PRO A 42 -7.13 6.24 14.91
CA PRO A 42 -8.58 6.09 15.13
C PRO A 42 -9.40 6.19 13.84
N ALA A 43 -9.08 7.13 12.95
CA ALA A 43 -9.81 7.30 11.70
C ALA A 43 -9.55 6.15 10.70
N LEU A 44 -8.39 5.49 10.78
CA LEU A 44 -8.09 4.31 9.97
C LEU A 44 -8.88 3.09 10.49
N LEU A 45 -8.92 2.93 11.82
CA LEU A 45 -9.66 1.86 12.49
C LEU A 45 -11.17 2.00 12.29
N GLU A 46 -11.73 3.20 12.29
CA GLU A 46 -13.17 3.43 12.01
C GLU A 46 -13.61 2.85 10.65
N VAL A 47 -12.74 2.90 9.62
CA VAL A 47 -13.04 2.27 8.32
C VAL A 47 -13.07 0.76 8.44
N LEU A 48 -12.08 0.17 9.13
CA LEU A 48 -11.98 -1.27 9.32
C LEU A 48 -13.07 -1.82 10.24
N GLU A 49 -13.46 -1.06 11.26
CA GLU A 49 -14.59 -1.37 12.14
C GLU A 49 -15.89 -1.44 11.35
N ARG A 50 -16.11 -0.51 10.41
CA ARG A 50 -17.29 -0.52 9.56
C ARG A 50 -17.37 -1.80 8.72
N GLU A 51 -16.26 -2.20 8.10
CA GLU A 51 -16.18 -3.44 7.34
C GLU A 51 -16.43 -4.66 8.23
N HIS A 52 -15.87 -4.66 9.46
CA HIS A 52 -16.10 -5.69 10.46
C HIS A 52 -17.57 -5.76 10.91
N ARG A 53 -18.24 -4.63 11.12
CA ARG A 53 -19.66 -4.60 11.53
C ARG A 53 -20.58 -5.09 10.40
N LEU A 54 -20.22 -4.86 9.14
CA LEU A 54 -21.01 -5.27 7.99
C LEU A 54 -20.88 -6.76 7.68
N ASN A 55 -19.64 -7.27 7.69
CA ASN A 55 -19.33 -8.60 7.16
C ASN A 55 -18.58 -9.48 8.17
N GLY A 56 -18.43 -9.05 9.43
CA GLY A 56 -17.60 -9.71 10.42
C GLY A 56 -16.11 -9.65 10.09
N LEU A 57 -15.34 -10.52 10.73
CA LEU A 57 -13.88 -10.59 10.55
C LEU A 57 -13.46 -10.82 9.09
N SER A 58 -14.25 -11.57 8.31
CA SER A 58 -13.98 -11.79 6.89
C SER A 58 -14.03 -10.49 6.08
N GLY A 59 -14.92 -9.55 6.43
CA GLY A 59 -14.97 -8.22 5.81
C GLY A 59 -13.70 -7.41 6.05
N LEU A 60 -13.25 -7.38 7.31
CA LEU A 60 -12.02 -6.70 7.69
C LEU A 60 -10.81 -7.27 6.93
N LEU A 61 -10.68 -8.60 6.91
CA LEU A 61 -9.57 -9.27 6.21
C LEU A 61 -9.63 -9.01 4.71
N ALA A 62 -10.82 -9.15 4.09
CA ALA A 62 -11.00 -8.85 2.68
C ALA A 62 -10.60 -7.40 2.34
N ARG A 63 -10.87 -6.44 3.25
CA ARG A 63 -10.46 -5.06 3.06
C ARG A 63 -8.94 -4.90 3.12
N LEU A 64 -8.27 -5.51 4.09
CA LEU A 64 -6.81 -5.45 4.20
C LEU A 64 -6.11 -6.15 3.03
N CYS A 65 -6.61 -7.31 2.59
CA CYS A 65 -6.09 -8.00 1.40
C CYS A 65 -6.25 -7.17 0.12
N ARG A 66 -7.36 -6.43 -0.02
CA ARG A 66 -7.54 -5.50 -1.15
C ARG A 66 -6.50 -4.38 -1.11
N VAL A 67 -6.28 -3.78 0.06
CA VAL A 67 -5.22 -2.76 0.22
C VAL A 67 -3.85 -3.34 -0.12
N GLU A 68 -3.57 -4.57 0.31
CA GLU A 68 -2.32 -5.25 -0.03
C GLU A 68 -2.18 -5.45 -1.54
N THR A 69 -3.25 -5.88 -2.21
CA THR A 69 -3.26 -6.05 -3.67
C THR A 69 -3.07 -4.71 -4.39
N GLU A 70 -3.71 -3.64 -3.92
CA GLU A 70 -3.51 -2.27 -4.46
C GLU A 70 -2.05 -1.82 -4.36
N TRP A 71 -1.35 -2.19 -3.28
CA TRP A 71 0.06 -1.82 -3.09
C TRP A 71 1.04 -2.63 -3.92
N HIS A 72 0.74 -3.91 -4.16
CA HIS A 72 1.61 -4.84 -4.89
C HIS A 72 1.23 -4.98 -6.38
N GLY A 73 0.09 -4.43 -6.79
CA GLY A 73 -0.58 -4.86 -8.01
C GLY A 73 -1.49 -3.83 -8.64
N GLY A 74 -0.97 -2.63 -8.92
CA GLY A 74 -1.38 -1.90 -10.14
C GLY A 74 -0.89 -2.59 -11.42
N ALA A 75 -0.88 -3.93 -11.46
CA ALA A 75 -0.25 -4.77 -12.48
C ALA A 75 -1.23 -5.76 -13.13
N ASP A 76 -2.53 -5.53 -13.03
CA ASP A 76 -3.48 -6.21 -13.91
C ASP A 76 -4.59 -5.26 -14.39
N HIS A 77 -4.68 -5.16 -15.71
CA HIS A 77 -5.62 -4.39 -16.54
C HIS A 77 -5.38 -2.88 -16.75
N THR A 78 -4.31 -2.56 -17.48
CA THR A 78 -4.46 -1.91 -18.80
C THR A 78 -3.38 -2.51 -19.72
N SER A 79 -3.81 -3.34 -20.68
CA SER A 79 -2.97 -3.72 -21.82
C SER A 79 -2.52 -2.46 -22.53
N GLU A 80 -1.21 -2.29 -22.70
CA GLU A 80 -0.54 -2.17 -23.98
C GLU A 80 0.96 -2.17 -23.73
N ALA A 81 1.70 -2.74 -24.67
CA ALA A 81 3.15 -2.89 -24.63
C ALA A 81 3.84 -1.56 -24.29
N ALA A 82 4.25 -1.39 -23.05
CA ALA A 82 5.37 -0.56 -22.70
C ALA A 82 6.35 -1.52 -22.04
N GLU A 83 7.38 -1.79 -22.82
CA GLU A 83 8.65 -2.36 -22.44
C GLU A 83 8.89 -2.25 -20.94
N GLN A 84 9.36 -3.35 -20.35
CA GLN A 84 10.12 -3.30 -19.12
C GLN A 84 11.33 -2.40 -19.37
N SER A 85 11.10 -1.09 -19.34
CA SER A 85 12.12 -0.06 -19.34
C SER A 85 12.73 -0.20 -17.97
N ASP A 86 13.75 -1.05 -17.91
CA ASP A 86 14.68 -1.13 -16.81
C ASP A 86 14.96 0.31 -16.36
N PRO A 87 14.49 0.73 -15.17
CA PRO A 87 14.58 2.13 -14.76
C PRO A 87 16.03 2.61 -14.67
N PHE A 88 17.00 1.68 -14.68
CA PHE A 88 18.43 1.96 -14.74
C PHE A 88 19.01 1.89 -16.16
N GLY A 89 18.35 1.23 -17.12
CA GLY A 89 18.82 1.14 -18.50
C GLY A 89 18.84 2.50 -19.21
N GLN A 90 17.88 3.38 -18.89
CA GLN A 90 17.88 4.75 -19.40
C GLN A 90 19.00 5.61 -18.78
N LEU A 91 19.38 5.31 -17.53
CA LEU A 91 20.51 5.97 -16.86
C LEU A 91 21.85 5.53 -17.48
N ASP A 92 22.00 4.25 -17.80
CA ASP A 92 23.21 3.73 -18.46
C ASP A 92 23.41 4.32 -19.85
N LEU A 93 22.34 4.47 -20.65
CA LEU A 93 22.41 5.14 -21.95
C LEU A 93 22.83 6.61 -21.83
N LEU A 94 22.25 7.34 -20.87
CA LEU A 94 22.63 8.74 -20.59
C LEU A 94 24.09 8.85 -20.13
N LEU A 95 24.56 7.95 -19.28
CA LEU A 95 25.96 7.89 -18.85
C LEU A 95 26.90 7.56 -20.01
N GLN A 96 26.44 6.76 -20.96
CA GLN A 96 27.22 6.38 -22.14
C GLN A 96 27.34 7.55 -23.12
N GLU A 97 26.28 8.34 -23.35
CA GLU A 97 26.34 9.57 -24.15
C GLU A 97 27.26 10.62 -23.51
N ILE A 98 27.15 10.87 -22.21
CA ILE A 98 28.02 11.83 -21.50
C ILE A 98 29.51 11.43 -21.60
N ARG A 99 29.82 10.13 -21.59
CA ARG A 99 31.19 9.63 -21.76
C ARG A 99 31.70 9.80 -23.19
N GLN A 100 30.83 9.78 -24.19
CA GLN A 100 31.19 9.98 -25.59
C GLN A 100 31.35 11.46 -25.94
N ASP A 101 30.62 12.35 -25.26
CA ASP A 101 30.69 13.81 -25.45
C ASP A 101 31.83 14.49 -24.69
N CYS A 102 32.66 13.74 -23.96
CA CYS A 102 33.87 14.26 -23.32
C CYS A 102 35.10 13.88 -24.16
N PRO A 103 35.51 14.70 -25.15
CA PRO A 103 36.79 14.50 -25.82
C PRO A 103 37.92 14.70 -24.80
N SER A 104 38.92 13.81 -24.83
CA SER A 104 40.17 13.97 -24.07
C SER A 104 40.88 15.28 -24.37
#